data_AF-A0A2V2SF21-F1
#
_entry.id   AF-A0A2V2SF21-F1
#
_cell.length_a   1.000
_cell.length_b   1.000
_cell.length_c   1.000
_cell.angle_alpha   90.00
_cell.angle_beta   90.00
_cell.angle_gamma   90.00
#
_symmetry.space_group_name_H-M   'P 1'
#
loop_
_entity.id
_entity.type
_entity.pdbx_description
1 polymer ?
#
loop_
_entity_poly.entity_id
_entity_poly.type
_entity_poly.pdbx_seq_one_letter_code
_entity_poly.pdbx_strand_id
1 'polypeptide(L)'
;MSAPIPAVPGYYVPFIGSASLIPAGPGYYVATNGASAETPAAAGYYAPNGAMTNAIPAPPGYFASSSGSATVAPASAGTYAAGFGNASATPAPAGAYVPFAGMSAAIPAAAGYYVPFVGSFAMIPASPGNYVANTGATTQTPAAAGYYTPIGAMTNAIPTPPGFFASSPGSASVTPAPAGAFAAGFGNASATPTPPGQFAPVSAMPAGIPAPTGYYVPVAGSVSPTPASPGYYVATTGATNQTPAVPGSYTPISAMPGVVPAPPGYFVSASGSASITPAAAGTYVPTAGSYAATPDPAGRYSPITGMAGTIAAGDLNNDGIVSQAELDIVLTNYWPYSPWLSMTNFGTQCGGEFQFALTNATGWDFSVLVSTNLSTTNWNFLGTAFPVYQFTDPAATNGAPQRFYRLRWP
;
A
#
# COMPACT_ATOMS: atom_id res chain seq x y z
N MET A 1 -69.52 -76.41 56.15
CA MET A 1 -69.12 -75.01 55.92
C MET A 1 -68.06 -75.01 54.84
N SER A 2 -68.26 -74.26 53.76
CA SER A 2 -67.27 -74.08 52.69
C SER A 2 -66.00 -73.44 53.27
N ALA A 3 -64.82 -73.89 52.86
CA ALA A 3 -63.57 -73.25 53.27
C ALA A 3 -63.54 -71.78 52.76
N PRO A 4 -62.97 -70.84 53.54
CA PRO A 4 -62.82 -69.46 53.09
C PRO A 4 -62.01 -69.40 51.80
N ILE A 5 -62.47 -68.61 50.83
CA ILE A 5 -61.75 -68.37 49.57
C ILE A 5 -60.69 -67.31 49.85
N PRO A 6 -59.38 -67.62 49.74
CA PRO A 6 -58.35 -66.63 49.93
C PRO A 6 -58.36 -65.60 48.79
N ALA A 7 -57.91 -64.39 49.07
CA ALA A 7 -57.54 -63.44 48.03
C ALA A 7 -56.58 -64.09 47.01
N VAL A 8 -56.71 -63.71 45.74
CA VAL A 8 -55.84 -64.16 44.63
C VAL A 8 -55.18 -62.95 43.97
N PRO A 9 -54.02 -63.07 43.30
CA PRO A 9 -53.38 -61.97 42.61
C PRO A 9 -54.37 -61.13 41.80
N GLY A 10 -54.27 -59.80 41.93
CA GLY A 10 -55.21 -58.84 41.39
C GLY A 10 -56.38 -58.48 42.32
N TYR A 11 -56.65 -59.26 43.37
CA TYR A 11 -57.79 -59.05 44.26
C TYR A 11 -57.41 -59.18 45.74
N TYR A 12 -58.04 -58.39 46.61
CA TYR A 12 -57.81 -58.39 48.06
C TYR A 12 -59.12 -58.53 48.85
N VAL A 13 -58.99 -58.89 50.13
CA VAL A 13 -60.13 -59.04 51.07
C VAL A 13 -59.87 -58.19 52.31
N PRO A 14 -60.51 -57.00 52.46
CA PRO A 14 -60.09 -56.00 53.44
C PRO A 14 -60.40 -56.36 54.89
N PHE A 15 -61.48 -57.10 55.13
CA PHE A 15 -61.96 -57.38 56.49
C PHE A 15 -62.46 -58.82 56.64
N ILE A 16 -62.43 -59.32 57.88
CA ILE A 16 -63.05 -60.59 58.25
C ILE A 16 -64.56 -60.49 57.96
N GLY A 17 -65.11 -61.50 57.29
CA GLY A 17 -66.53 -61.54 56.90
C GLY A 17 -66.86 -60.87 55.56
N SER A 18 -65.87 -60.45 54.78
CA SER A 18 -66.08 -59.97 53.41
C SER A 18 -66.77 -61.03 52.54
N ALA A 19 -67.80 -60.65 51.79
CA ALA A 19 -68.59 -61.56 50.96
C ALA A 19 -68.03 -61.76 49.54
N SER A 20 -67.02 -61.00 49.14
CA SER A 20 -66.43 -61.05 47.80
C SER A 20 -64.97 -60.60 47.78
N LEU A 21 -64.27 -60.96 46.71
CA LEU A 21 -62.95 -60.45 46.36
C LEU A 21 -63.07 -59.04 45.77
N ILE A 22 -62.26 -58.08 46.23
CA ILE A 22 -62.22 -56.72 45.70
C ILE A 22 -61.04 -56.60 44.75
N PRO A 23 -61.22 -56.20 43.47
CA PRO A 23 -60.10 -55.98 42.56
C PRO A 23 -59.26 -54.79 43.02
N ALA A 24 -57.94 -54.86 42.84
CA ALA A 24 -57.09 -53.68 42.95
C ALA A 24 -57.57 -52.58 42.01
N GLY A 25 -57.62 -51.33 42.46
CA GLY A 25 -58.00 -50.18 41.65
C GLY A 25 -56.88 -49.76 40.68
N PRO A 26 -57.18 -48.94 39.65
CA PRO A 26 -56.14 -48.29 38.85
C PRO A 26 -55.16 -47.53 39.75
N GLY A 27 -53.87 -47.69 39.48
CA GLY A 27 -52.79 -47.19 40.33
C GLY A 27 -52.29 -48.19 41.37
N TYR A 28 -52.98 -49.32 41.56
CA TYR A 28 -52.65 -50.32 42.58
C TYR A 28 -52.57 -51.73 41.97
N TYR A 29 -51.92 -52.65 42.68
CA TYR A 29 -51.79 -54.06 42.30
C TYR A 29 -51.82 -54.97 43.54
N VAL A 30 -52.11 -56.26 43.33
CA VAL A 30 -52.03 -57.29 44.38
C VAL A 30 -51.20 -58.46 43.85
N ALA A 31 -50.00 -58.66 44.39
CA ALA A 31 -49.04 -59.63 43.87
C ALA A 31 -49.24 -61.07 44.38
N THR A 32 -49.81 -61.24 45.57
CA THR A 32 -49.82 -62.53 46.28
C THR A 32 -51.20 -62.96 46.71
N ASN A 33 -51.39 -64.28 46.86
CA ASN A 33 -52.57 -64.83 47.51
C ASN A 33 -52.69 -64.33 48.96
N GLY A 34 -53.92 -64.26 49.46
CA GLY A 34 -54.23 -63.92 50.86
C GLY A 34 -54.04 -62.45 51.24
N ALA A 35 -53.86 -61.54 50.26
CA ALA A 35 -53.73 -60.12 50.51
C ALA A 35 -55.00 -59.50 51.13
N SER A 36 -54.82 -58.70 52.18
CA SER A 36 -55.91 -57.93 52.82
C SER A 36 -55.97 -56.48 52.36
N ALA A 37 -55.06 -56.05 51.48
CA ALA A 37 -55.01 -54.71 50.92
C ALA A 37 -54.37 -54.73 49.54
N GLU A 38 -54.64 -53.70 48.76
CA GLU A 38 -53.92 -53.41 47.53
C GLU A 38 -52.61 -52.67 47.81
N THR A 39 -51.62 -52.85 46.92
CA THR A 39 -50.32 -52.18 47.00
C THR A 39 -50.25 -51.09 45.93
N PRO A 40 -49.96 -49.82 46.29
CA PRO A 40 -49.82 -48.77 45.28
C PRO A 40 -48.62 -49.07 44.35
N ALA A 41 -48.77 -48.78 43.07
CA ALA A 41 -47.65 -48.70 42.15
C ALA A 41 -46.67 -47.63 42.67
N ALA A 42 -45.44 -48.01 43.01
CA ALA A 42 -44.45 -47.07 43.52
C ALA A 42 -44.15 -45.97 42.48
N ALA A 43 -43.63 -44.81 42.91
CA ALA A 43 -43.17 -43.78 41.98
C ALA A 43 -42.19 -44.39 40.96
N GLY A 44 -42.37 -44.04 39.69
CA GLY A 44 -41.70 -44.68 38.55
C GLY A 44 -42.44 -45.87 37.94
N TYR A 45 -43.52 -46.34 38.56
CA TYR A 45 -44.36 -47.41 38.06
C TYR A 45 -45.82 -46.94 37.96
N TYR A 46 -46.59 -47.61 37.09
CA TYR A 46 -48.01 -47.35 36.93
C TYR A 46 -48.81 -48.65 36.78
N ALA A 47 -50.07 -48.62 37.19
CA ALA A 47 -51.01 -49.72 37.02
C ALA A 47 -52.27 -49.19 36.30
N PRO A 48 -52.34 -49.30 34.96
CA PRO A 48 -53.36 -48.60 34.16
C PRO A 48 -54.76 -49.20 34.30
N ASN A 49 -54.84 -50.48 34.62
CA ASN A 49 -56.08 -51.23 34.74
C ASN A 49 -56.30 -51.68 36.18
N GLY A 50 -57.55 -51.99 36.53
CA GLY A 50 -57.85 -52.70 37.77
C GLY A 50 -57.43 -54.17 37.71
N ALA A 51 -57.42 -54.82 38.88
CA ALA A 51 -57.04 -56.23 39.06
C ALA A 51 -55.61 -56.60 38.57
N MET A 52 -54.70 -55.62 38.53
CA MET A 52 -53.30 -55.87 38.17
C MET A 52 -52.59 -56.70 39.23
N THR A 53 -51.74 -57.63 38.80
CA THR A 53 -50.93 -58.47 39.68
C THR A 53 -49.53 -57.88 39.93
N ASN A 54 -49.13 -56.90 39.13
CA ASN A 54 -47.87 -56.19 39.26
C ASN A 54 -47.99 -54.76 38.68
N ALA A 55 -47.13 -53.85 39.11
CA ALA A 55 -47.02 -52.53 38.49
C ALA A 55 -46.08 -52.56 37.27
N ILE A 56 -46.36 -51.73 36.26
CA ILE A 56 -45.55 -51.61 35.04
C ILE A 56 -44.56 -50.44 35.23
N PRO A 57 -43.25 -50.62 35.00
CA PRO A 57 -42.33 -49.49 35.05
C PRO A 57 -42.65 -48.49 33.93
N ALA A 58 -42.57 -47.19 34.22
CA ALA A 58 -42.72 -46.15 33.21
C ALA A 58 -41.70 -46.36 32.07
N PRO A 59 -42.12 -46.37 30.79
CA PRO A 59 -41.22 -46.62 29.67
C PRO A 59 -40.26 -45.44 29.43
N PRO A 60 -39.15 -45.63 28.69
CA PRO A 60 -38.26 -44.54 28.29
C PRO A 60 -39.02 -43.39 27.65
N GLY A 61 -38.68 -42.16 28.05
CA GLY A 61 -39.38 -40.94 27.65
C GLY A 61 -40.56 -40.56 28.54
N TYR A 62 -40.98 -41.42 29.47
CA TYR A 62 -42.11 -41.20 30.36
C TYR A 62 -41.73 -41.40 31.82
N PHE A 63 -42.49 -40.79 32.73
CA PHE A 63 -42.32 -40.92 34.17
C PHE A 63 -43.66 -41.00 34.91
N ALA A 64 -43.65 -41.57 36.11
CA ALA A 64 -44.79 -41.61 37.03
C ALA A 64 -44.38 -40.95 38.36
N SER A 65 -44.84 -39.72 38.60
CA SER A 65 -44.36 -38.88 39.72
C SER A 65 -44.80 -39.31 41.10
N SER A 66 -45.89 -40.06 41.19
CA SER A 66 -46.57 -40.31 42.46
C SER A 66 -46.81 -41.80 42.66
N SER A 67 -46.71 -42.22 43.91
CA SER A 67 -47.19 -43.55 44.31
C SER A 67 -48.69 -43.65 44.03
N GLY A 68 -49.16 -44.78 43.52
CA GLY A 68 -50.56 -44.97 43.13
C GLY A 68 -50.91 -44.44 41.73
N SER A 69 -49.92 -44.25 40.84
CA SER A 69 -50.19 -43.70 39.50
C SER A 69 -50.85 -44.72 38.58
N ALA A 70 -51.98 -44.36 37.97
CA ALA A 70 -52.62 -45.17 36.91
C ALA A 70 -52.07 -44.84 35.51
N THR A 71 -51.38 -43.71 35.35
CA THR A 71 -50.87 -43.22 34.07
C THR A 71 -49.42 -42.77 34.19
N VAL A 72 -48.79 -42.54 33.05
CA VAL A 72 -47.46 -41.94 32.94
C VAL A 72 -47.55 -40.62 32.18
N ALA A 73 -46.69 -39.67 32.52
CA ALA A 73 -46.53 -38.41 31.80
C ALA A 73 -45.28 -38.46 30.92
N PRO A 74 -45.31 -37.94 29.69
CA PRO A 74 -44.10 -37.77 28.89
C PRO A 74 -43.18 -36.74 29.56
N ALA A 75 -41.87 -36.96 29.50
CA ALA A 75 -40.89 -35.92 29.81
C ALA A 75 -41.13 -34.72 28.88
N SER A 76 -41.30 -33.51 29.42
CA SER A 76 -41.55 -32.31 28.61
C SER A 76 -40.29 -31.90 27.84
N ALA A 77 -40.44 -31.09 26.79
CA ALA A 77 -39.29 -30.46 26.14
C ALA A 77 -38.35 -29.80 27.17
N GLY A 78 -37.04 -29.94 26.96
CA GLY A 78 -36.01 -29.58 27.94
C GLY A 78 -35.69 -30.67 28.98
N THR A 79 -36.47 -31.75 29.06
CA THR A 79 -36.25 -32.86 29.99
C THR A 79 -36.37 -34.22 29.29
N TYR A 80 -35.70 -35.26 29.79
CA TYR A 80 -35.74 -36.61 29.26
C TYR A 80 -35.91 -37.64 30.38
N ALA A 81 -36.46 -38.82 30.08
CA ALA A 81 -36.56 -39.93 31.03
C ALA A 81 -35.83 -41.15 30.47
N ALA A 82 -34.64 -41.45 31.00
CA ALA A 82 -33.78 -42.51 30.49
C ALA A 82 -34.16 -43.87 31.08
N GLY A 83 -34.25 -44.90 30.24
CA GLY A 83 -34.57 -46.26 30.71
C GLY A 83 -36.00 -46.39 31.27
N PHE A 84 -36.24 -47.50 31.98
CA PHE A 84 -37.53 -47.81 32.57
C PHE A 84 -37.60 -47.40 34.05
N GLY A 85 -38.80 -47.11 34.55
CA GLY A 85 -39.03 -46.93 35.99
C GLY A 85 -38.80 -45.50 36.51
N ASN A 86 -38.88 -44.48 35.65
CA ASN A 86 -38.56 -43.11 36.03
C ASN A 86 -39.66 -42.47 36.89
N ALA A 87 -39.32 -42.04 38.10
CA ALA A 87 -40.22 -41.26 38.96
C ALA A 87 -40.29 -39.78 38.54
N SER A 88 -39.29 -39.27 37.82
CA SER A 88 -39.26 -37.88 37.34
C SER A 88 -38.49 -37.79 36.03
N ALA A 89 -38.77 -36.77 35.24
CA ALA A 89 -37.92 -36.42 34.11
C ALA A 89 -36.62 -35.72 34.59
N THR A 90 -35.53 -35.97 33.88
CA THR A 90 -34.22 -35.37 34.10
C THR A 90 -34.03 -34.18 33.16
N PRO A 91 -33.68 -32.98 33.63
CA PRO A 91 -33.35 -31.86 32.75
C PRO A 91 -32.17 -32.18 31.83
N ALA A 92 -32.23 -31.71 30.58
CA ALA A 92 -31.10 -31.80 29.66
C ALA A 92 -29.89 -31.07 30.26
N PRO A 93 -28.70 -31.68 30.36
CA PRO A 93 -27.52 -30.98 30.86
C PRO A 93 -27.11 -29.86 29.89
N ALA A 94 -26.40 -28.84 30.38
CA ALA A 94 -25.80 -27.83 29.50
C ALA A 94 -24.90 -28.53 28.45
N GLY A 95 -24.90 -28.03 27.22
CA GLY A 95 -24.29 -28.69 26.07
C GLY A 95 -25.22 -29.68 25.35
N ALA A 96 -26.39 -30.00 25.90
CA ALA A 96 -27.40 -30.85 25.25
C ALA A 96 -28.81 -30.24 25.35
N TYR A 97 -29.69 -30.62 24.43
CA TYR A 97 -31.05 -30.12 24.37
C TYR A 97 -32.05 -31.25 24.11
N VAL A 98 -33.31 -31.03 24.50
CA VAL A 98 -34.43 -31.96 24.25
C VAL A 98 -35.56 -31.19 23.54
N PRO A 99 -35.66 -31.28 22.20
CA PRO A 99 -36.59 -30.45 21.43
C PRO A 99 -38.06 -30.86 21.55
N PHE A 100 -38.34 -32.12 21.88
CA PHE A 100 -39.70 -32.66 21.88
C PHE A 100 -40.01 -33.39 23.20
N ALA A 101 -41.28 -33.45 23.56
CA ALA A 101 -41.73 -34.25 24.70
C ALA A 101 -41.61 -35.75 24.40
N GLY A 102 -41.45 -36.56 25.44
CA GLY A 102 -41.36 -38.02 25.33
C GLY A 102 -39.98 -38.55 24.94
N MET A 103 -38.94 -37.72 24.95
CA MET A 103 -37.58 -38.17 24.62
C MET A 103 -36.92 -38.91 25.78
N SER A 104 -36.21 -40.00 25.45
CA SER A 104 -35.49 -40.83 26.42
C SER A 104 -34.03 -40.42 26.63
N ALA A 105 -33.53 -39.47 25.83
CA ALA A 105 -32.17 -38.95 25.93
C ALA A 105 -32.12 -37.49 25.47
N ALA A 106 -31.13 -36.73 25.95
CA ALA A 106 -30.79 -35.42 25.44
C ALA A 106 -29.87 -35.51 24.21
N ILE A 107 -30.04 -34.58 23.26
CA ILE A 107 -29.21 -34.49 22.05
C ILE A 107 -28.07 -33.51 22.32
N PRO A 108 -26.79 -33.90 22.18
CA PRO A 108 -25.68 -32.95 22.25
C PRO A 108 -25.81 -31.86 21.18
N ALA A 109 -25.47 -30.61 21.52
CA ALA A 109 -25.39 -29.54 20.53
C ALA A 109 -24.42 -29.95 19.41
N ALA A 110 -24.79 -29.75 18.16
CA ALA A 110 -23.89 -30.02 17.03
C ALA A 110 -22.73 -29.00 17.00
N ALA A 111 -21.60 -29.34 16.36
CA ALA A 111 -20.57 -28.34 16.09
C ALA A 111 -21.18 -27.15 15.31
N GLY A 112 -20.72 -25.94 15.61
CA GLY A 112 -21.36 -24.70 15.18
C GLY A 112 -22.47 -24.20 16.11
N TYR A 113 -22.93 -25.01 17.08
CA TYR A 113 -24.00 -24.65 18.01
C TYR A 113 -23.59 -24.91 19.46
N TYR A 114 -24.18 -24.15 20.39
CA TYR A 114 -23.94 -24.32 21.83
C TYR A 114 -25.24 -24.26 22.63
N VAL A 115 -25.24 -24.85 23.81
CA VAL A 115 -26.37 -24.84 24.75
C VAL A 115 -25.87 -24.42 26.14
N PRO A 116 -26.08 -23.16 26.56
CA PRO A 116 -25.47 -22.63 27.78
C PRO A 116 -26.18 -23.08 29.06
N PHE A 117 -27.45 -23.46 29.00
CA PHE A 117 -28.28 -23.70 30.19
C PHE A 117 -28.81 -25.13 30.26
N VAL A 118 -28.91 -25.63 31.49
CA VAL A 118 -29.62 -26.88 31.81
C VAL A 118 -31.11 -26.72 31.49
N GLY A 119 -31.77 -27.78 31.05
CA GLY A 119 -33.20 -27.78 30.73
C GLY A 119 -33.53 -27.17 29.36
N SER A 120 -32.53 -26.95 28.50
CA SER A 120 -32.75 -26.34 27.19
C SER A 120 -33.47 -27.28 26.21
N PHE A 121 -34.38 -26.73 25.42
CA PHE A 121 -35.09 -27.44 24.34
C PHE A 121 -34.60 -27.07 22.94
N ALA A 122 -33.62 -26.16 22.83
CA ALA A 122 -33.02 -25.76 21.57
C ALA A 122 -31.53 -25.48 21.75
N MET A 123 -30.79 -25.58 20.64
CA MET A 123 -29.40 -25.16 20.54
C MET A 123 -29.29 -23.77 19.89
N ILE A 124 -28.24 -23.04 20.23
CA ILE A 124 -28.00 -21.67 19.76
C ILE A 124 -26.86 -21.70 18.75
N PRO A 125 -27.01 -21.18 17.52
CA PRO A 125 -25.90 -21.10 16.58
C PRO A 125 -24.84 -20.14 17.11
N ALA A 126 -23.57 -20.45 16.86
CA ALA A 126 -22.50 -19.48 17.07
C ALA A 126 -22.82 -18.21 16.27
N SER A 127 -22.71 -17.03 16.87
CA SER A 127 -22.95 -15.77 16.17
C SER A 127 -21.76 -15.43 15.26
N PRO A 128 -21.94 -14.61 14.21
CA PRO A 128 -20.82 -14.04 13.47
C PRO A 128 -19.78 -13.43 14.43
N GLY A 129 -18.50 -13.58 14.11
CA GLY A 129 -17.39 -13.30 15.01
C GLY A 129 -16.98 -14.47 15.91
N ASN A 130 -17.83 -15.48 16.10
CA ASN A 130 -17.57 -16.64 16.94
C ASN A 130 -17.70 -17.95 16.15
N TYR A 131 -17.22 -19.04 16.74
CA TYR A 131 -17.35 -20.40 16.22
C TYR A 131 -17.48 -21.42 17.36
N VAL A 132 -17.93 -22.64 17.04
CA VAL A 132 -17.98 -23.77 17.97
C VAL A 132 -17.39 -25.00 17.29
N ALA A 133 -16.21 -25.43 17.72
CA ALA A 133 -15.49 -26.51 17.04
C ALA A 133 -16.08 -27.91 17.28
N ASN A 134 -16.58 -28.16 18.49
CA ASN A 134 -16.93 -29.51 18.94
C ASN A 134 -18.40 -29.62 19.32
N THR A 135 -18.94 -30.82 19.23
CA THR A 135 -20.28 -31.14 19.75
C THR A 135 -20.35 -31.02 21.27
N GLY A 136 -21.53 -30.74 21.81
CA GLY A 136 -21.75 -30.68 23.26
C GLY A 136 -21.27 -29.39 23.92
N ALA A 137 -20.98 -28.34 23.13
CA ALA A 137 -20.46 -27.09 23.66
C ALA A 137 -21.51 -26.33 24.49
N THR A 138 -21.06 -25.73 25.59
CA THR A 138 -21.87 -24.84 26.42
C THR A 138 -21.68 -23.37 26.07
N THR A 139 -20.63 -23.05 25.31
CA THR A 139 -20.26 -21.69 24.92
C THR A 139 -19.77 -21.66 23.48
N GLN A 140 -19.74 -20.46 22.91
CA GLN A 140 -19.04 -20.18 21.66
C GLN A 140 -17.66 -19.58 21.91
N THR A 141 -16.76 -19.77 20.96
CA THR A 141 -15.39 -19.25 21.00
C THR A 141 -15.26 -18.07 20.04
N PRO A 142 -14.82 -16.89 20.49
CA PRO A 142 -14.50 -15.78 19.60
C PRO A 142 -13.38 -16.16 18.62
N ALA A 143 -13.49 -15.75 17.36
CA ALA A 143 -12.35 -15.77 16.44
C ALA A 143 -11.22 -14.95 17.07
N ALA A 144 -9.98 -15.46 17.07
CA ALA A 144 -8.84 -14.70 17.58
C ALA A 144 -8.55 -13.49 16.67
N ALA A 145 -7.80 -12.49 17.17
CA ALA A 145 -7.29 -11.43 16.31
C ALA A 145 -6.48 -12.03 15.15
N GLY A 146 -6.67 -11.47 13.95
CA GLY A 146 -6.18 -12.05 12.70
C GLY A 146 -7.10 -13.10 12.06
N TYR A 147 -8.19 -13.48 12.72
CA TYR A 147 -9.19 -14.40 12.20
C TYR A 147 -10.58 -13.77 12.24
N TYR A 148 -11.49 -14.28 11.43
CA TYR A 148 -12.87 -13.81 11.37
C TYR A 148 -13.86 -14.95 11.09
N THR A 149 -15.12 -14.75 11.45
CA THR A 149 -16.23 -15.64 11.08
C THR A 149 -17.40 -14.83 10.50
N PRO A 150 -17.60 -14.82 9.18
CA PRO A 150 -18.54 -13.89 8.55
C PRO A 150 -20.01 -14.28 8.73
N ILE A 151 -20.28 -15.55 9.04
CA ILE A 151 -21.63 -16.08 9.20
C ILE A 151 -21.74 -16.84 10.51
N GLY A 152 -22.99 -17.10 10.94
CA GLY A 152 -23.25 -17.90 12.13
C GLY A 152 -23.03 -19.40 11.89
N ALA A 153 -23.09 -20.17 12.99
CA ALA A 153 -22.95 -21.62 13.03
C ALA A 153 -21.64 -22.19 12.47
N MET A 154 -20.58 -21.39 12.39
CA MET A 154 -19.29 -21.88 11.91
C MET A 154 -18.58 -22.76 12.96
N THR A 155 -17.80 -23.72 12.46
CA THR A 155 -17.04 -24.67 13.28
C THR A 155 -15.57 -24.27 13.44
N ASN A 156 -15.10 -23.29 12.67
CA ASN A 156 -13.74 -22.77 12.74
C ASN A 156 -13.71 -21.27 12.40
N ALA A 157 -12.59 -20.63 12.72
CA ALA A 157 -12.31 -19.26 12.29
C ALA A 157 -11.44 -19.24 11.03
N ILE A 158 -11.67 -18.27 10.16
CA ILE A 158 -10.96 -18.11 8.89
C ILE A 158 -9.84 -17.07 9.10
N PRO A 159 -8.57 -17.35 8.72
CA PRO A 159 -7.52 -16.35 8.80
C PRO A 159 -7.78 -15.21 7.81
N THR A 160 -7.45 -13.97 8.16
CA THR A 160 -7.57 -12.85 7.22
C THR A 160 -6.66 -13.09 6.00
N PRO A 161 -7.10 -12.75 4.78
CA PRO A 161 -6.25 -12.87 3.59
C PRO A 161 -5.19 -11.76 3.51
N PRO A 162 -4.13 -11.91 2.68
CA PRO A 162 -3.17 -10.86 2.40
C PRO A 162 -3.85 -9.56 1.98
N GLY A 163 -3.36 -8.43 2.51
CA GLY A 163 -3.96 -7.12 2.35
C GLY A 163 -5.02 -6.76 3.39
N PHE A 164 -5.46 -7.71 4.22
CA PHE A 164 -6.51 -7.50 5.20
C PHE A 164 -6.11 -7.95 6.60
N PHE A 165 -6.71 -7.34 7.61
CA PHE A 165 -6.48 -7.64 9.00
C PHE A 165 -7.77 -7.63 9.83
N ALA A 166 -7.75 -8.29 10.99
CA ALA A 166 -8.84 -8.27 11.97
C ALA A 166 -8.25 -7.97 13.36
N SER A 167 -8.45 -6.74 13.85
CA SER A 167 -7.75 -6.22 15.04
C SER A 167 -8.19 -6.82 16.35
N SER A 168 -9.43 -7.30 16.42
CA SER A 168 -10.06 -7.67 17.67
C SER A 168 -10.54 -9.12 17.61
N PRO A 169 -10.48 -9.85 18.73
CA PRO A 169 -11.21 -11.09 18.83
C PRO A 169 -12.70 -10.87 18.59
N GLY A 170 -13.40 -11.86 18.04
CA GLY A 170 -14.83 -11.73 17.75
C GLY A 170 -15.15 -11.03 16.43
N SER A 171 -14.18 -10.85 15.52
CA SER A 171 -14.40 -10.17 14.25
C SER A 171 -15.29 -10.97 13.30
N ALA A 172 -16.41 -10.39 12.86
CA ALA A 172 -17.26 -10.95 11.80
C ALA A 172 -16.82 -10.51 10.39
N SER A 173 -15.86 -9.60 10.29
CA SER A 173 -15.37 -9.08 9.01
C SER A 173 -13.89 -8.73 9.11
N VAL A 174 -13.29 -8.44 7.96
CA VAL A 174 -11.89 -8.03 7.84
C VAL A 174 -11.81 -6.58 7.39
N THR A 175 -10.75 -5.90 7.81
CA THR A 175 -10.45 -4.51 7.45
C THR A 175 -9.30 -4.49 6.44
N PRO A 176 -9.41 -3.80 5.30
CA PRO A 176 -8.28 -3.64 4.39
C PRO A 176 -7.18 -2.82 5.06
N ALA A 177 -5.92 -3.19 4.83
CA ALA A 177 -4.79 -2.34 5.19
C ALA A 177 -4.98 -0.96 4.53
N PRO A 178 -4.90 0.16 5.28
CA PRO A 178 -5.05 1.49 4.69
C PRO A 178 -3.87 1.83 3.77
N ALA A 179 -4.05 2.81 2.87
CA ALA A 179 -2.94 3.35 2.09
C ALA A 179 -1.81 3.81 3.03
N GLY A 180 -0.56 3.59 2.61
CA GLY A 180 0.63 3.76 3.44
C GLY A 180 1.00 2.53 4.26
N ALA A 181 0.10 1.55 4.41
CA ALA A 181 0.33 0.29 5.13
C ALA A 181 0.03 -0.94 4.26
N PHE A 182 0.47 -2.10 4.73
CA PHE A 182 0.23 -3.40 4.11
C PHE A 182 -0.03 -4.47 5.17
N ALA A 183 -0.64 -5.59 4.78
CA ALA A 183 -0.81 -6.76 5.64
C ALA A 183 -0.32 -8.01 4.90
N ALA A 184 0.83 -8.55 5.31
CA ALA A 184 1.51 -9.62 4.58
C ALA A 184 1.01 -11.00 5.02
N GLY A 185 0.80 -11.90 4.06
CA GLY A 185 0.37 -13.27 4.35
C GLY A 185 -1.04 -13.36 4.96
N PHE A 186 -1.34 -14.51 5.58
CA PHE A 186 -2.64 -14.78 6.20
C PHE A 186 -2.60 -14.55 7.72
N GLY A 187 -3.75 -14.24 8.32
CA GLY A 187 -3.89 -14.22 9.78
C GLY A 187 -3.42 -12.92 10.45
N ASN A 188 -3.47 -11.79 9.74
CA ASN A 188 -2.96 -10.51 10.23
C ASN A 188 -3.90 -9.88 11.26
N ALA A 189 -3.40 -9.64 12.47
CA ALA A 189 -4.13 -8.87 13.48
C ALA A 189 -4.05 -7.35 13.23
N SER A 190 -3.09 -6.86 12.47
CA SER A 190 -2.94 -5.43 12.17
C SER A 190 -2.33 -5.23 10.78
N ALA A 191 -2.48 -4.02 10.25
CA ALA A 191 -1.68 -3.56 9.13
C ALA A 191 -0.34 -3.01 9.63
N THR A 192 0.71 -3.22 8.84
CA THR A 192 2.06 -2.72 9.09
C THR A 192 2.31 -1.52 8.18
N PRO A 193 2.67 -0.32 8.71
CA PRO A 193 3.10 0.79 7.88
C PRO A 193 4.28 0.37 6.99
N THR A 194 4.28 0.83 5.73
CA THR A 194 5.43 0.63 4.84
C THR A 194 6.69 1.24 5.48
N PRO A 195 7.82 0.54 5.53
CA PRO A 195 9.07 1.11 6.04
C PRO A 195 9.60 2.19 5.08
N PRO A 196 10.50 3.09 5.52
CA PRO A 196 11.24 3.96 4.62
C PRO A 196 11.85 3.16 3.46
N GLY A 197 11.87 3.75 2.27
CA GLY A 197 12.24 3.08 1.02
C GLY A 197 11.07 2.38 0.33
N GLN A 198 9.93 2.17 1.00
CA GLN A 198 8.72 1.59 0.40
C GLN A 198 7.51 2.50 0.56
N PHE A 199 6.54 2.36 -0.32
CA PHE A 199 5.26 3.07 -0.26
C PHE A 199 4.10 2.12 -0.60
N ALA A 200 2.89 2.46 -0.15
CA ALA A 200 1.67 1.72 -0.47
C ALA A 200 0.60 2.70 -0.96
N PRO A 201 0.40 2.83 -2.28
CA PRO A 201 -0.45 3.89 -2.83
C PRO A 201 -1.95 3.68 -2.63
N VAL A 202 -2.38 2.44 -2.38
CA VAL A 202 -3.80 2.08 -2.23
C VAL A 202 -4.02 1.20 -1.02
N SER A 203 -5.28 1.04 -0.61
CA SER A 203 -5.65 0.11 0.44
C SER A 203 -5.56 -1.35 -0.01
N ALA A 204 -5.68 -2.27 0.95
CA ALA A 204 -5.66 -3.72 0.76
C ALA A 204 -4.36 -4.27 0.16
N MET A 205 -3.24 -3.58 0.33
CA MET A 205 -1.96 -4.04 -0.20
C MET A 205 -1.37 -5.18 0.65
N PRO A 206 -0.91 -6.29 0.01
CA PRO A 206 -0.27 -7.39 0.72
C PRO A 206 1.21 -7.13 1.02
N ALA A 207 1.83 -6.14 0.36
CA ALA A 207 3.22 -5.75 0.55
C ALA A 207 3.42 -4.28 0.18
N GLY A 208 4.45 -3.64 0.74
CA GLY A 208 4.91 -2.34 0.30
C GLY A 208 5.65 -2.42 -1.05
N ILE A 209 5.59 -1.35 -1.83
CA ILE A 209 6.28 -1.21 -3.11
C ILE A 209 7.59 -0.46 -2.88
N PRO A 210 8.76 -1.02 -3.22
CA PRO A 210 10.03 -0.28 -3.20
C PRO A 210 9.99 0.95 -4.11
N ALA A 211 10.54 2.07 -3.64
CA ALA A 211 10.71 3.26 -4.47
C ALA A 211 11.55 2.90 -5.72
N PRO A 212 11.11 3.24 -6.95
CA PRO A 212 11.92 2.99 -8.14
C PRO A 212 13.15 3.92 -8.18
N THR A 213 14.13 3.59 -9.02
CA THR A 213 15.28 4.49 -9.27
C THR A 213 14.80 5.87 -9.73
N GLY A 214 15.52 6.91 -9.32
CA GLY A 214 15.08 8.30 -9.45
C GLY A 214 14.14 8.77 -8.33
N TYR A 215 13.63 7.88 -7.48
CA TYR A 215 12.73 8.23 -6.39
C TYR A 215 13.18 7.64 -5.06
N TYR A 216 12.83 8.29 -3.96
CA TYR A 216 13.12 7.84 -2.60
C TYR A 216 11.92 8.02 -1.68
N VAL A 217 11.87 7.24 -0.60
CA VAL A 217 10.83 7.37 0.43
C VAL A 217 11.50 7.57 1.80
N PRO A 218 11.51 8.79 2.34
CA PRO A 218 12.25 9.09 3.57
C PRO A 218 11.53 8.63 4.84
N VAL A 219 10.21 8.49 4.81
CA VAL A 219 9.39 8.23 6.00
C VAL A 219 8.52 6.98 5.83
N ALA A 220 8.31 6.27 6.94
CA ALA A 220 7.39 5.14 6.99
C ALA A 220 5.95 5.60 6.72
N GLY A 221 5.10 4.71 6.22
CA GLY A 221 3.68 5.00 6.01
C GLY A 221 3.39 5.83 4.75
N SER A 222 4.36 5.96 3.84
CA SER A 222 4.21 6.81 2.67
C SER A 222 3.26 6.19 1.64
N VAL A 223 2.42 7.01 1.02
CA VAL A 223 1.51 6.61 -0.07
C VAL A 223 2.11 6.81 -1.45
N SER A 224 3.19 7.59 -1.55
CA SER A 224 3.88 7.87 -2.81
C SER A 224 5.38 8.08 -2.57
N PRO A 225 6.22 7.79 -3.58
CA PRO A 225 7.64 8.07 -3.49
C PRO A 225 7.94 9.51 -3.92
N THR A 226 8.99 10.11 -3.36
CA THR A 226 9.45 11.47 -3.68
C THR A 226 10.49 11.42 -4.80
N PRO A 227 10.33 12.18 -5.89
CA PRO A 227 11.35 12.25 -6.94
C PRO A 227 12.62 12.93 -6.43
N ALA A 228 13.78 12.46 -6.88
CA ALA A 228 15.04 13.19 -6.69
C ALA A 228 14.90 14.59 -7.29
N SER A 229 15.34 15.61 -6.56
CA SER A 229 15.33 17.00 -7.03
C SER A 229 16.46 17.25 -8.03
N PRO A 230 16.36 18.25 -8.93
CA PRO A 230 17.49 18.67 -9.75
C PRO A 230 18.74 18.93 -8.90
N GLY A 231 19.90 18.51 -9.38
CA GLY A 231 21.15 18.45 -8.62
C GLY A 231 21.37 17.15 -7.84
N TYR A 232 20.33 16.32 -7.67
CA TYR A 232 20.40 15.03 -6.99
C TYR A 232 19.96 13.88 -7.92
N TYR A 233 20.27 12.64 -7.51
CA TYR A 233 19.87 11.42 -8.20
C TYR A 233 19.61 10.28 -7.19
N VAL A 234 18.94 9.23 -7.64
CA VAL A 234 18.75 7.98 -6.88
C VAL A 234 19.03 6.78 -7.77
N ALA A 235 20.16 6.09 -7.54
CA ALA A 235 20.60 4.99 -8.40
C ALA A 235 19.98 3.62 -8.09
N THR A 236 19.42 3.44 -6.90
CA THR A 236 18.95 2.12 -6.43
C THR A 236 17.48 2.17 -6.04
N THR A 237 16.79 1.05 -6.23
CA THR A 237 15.43 0.88 -5.75
C THR A 237 15.39 0.78 -4.23
N GLY A 238 14.31 1.24 -3.62
CA GLY A 238 14.13 1.18 -2.17
C GLY A 238 14.93 2.25 -1.41
N ALA A 239 15.41 3.28 -2.10
CA ALA A 239 16.19 4.34 -1.46
C ALA A 239 15.36 5.15 -0.46
N THR A 240 15.98 5.50 0.65
CA THR A 240 15.39 6.36 1.69
C THR A 240 15.78 7.83 1.54
N ASN A 241 16.77 8.11 0.68
CA ASN A 241 17.27 9.46 0.45
C ASN A 241 17.81 9.59 -0.99
N GLN A 242 18.01 10.83 -1.42
CA GLN A 242 18.65 11.20 -2.67
C GLN A 242 20.14 11.50 -2.48
N THR A 243 20.94 11.32 -3.53
CA THR A 243 22.39 11.54 -3.54
C THR A 243 22.72 12.78 -4.38
N PRO A 244 23.52 13.75 -3.90
CA PRO A 244 23.91 14.90 -4.70
C PRO A 244 24.82 14.47 -5.87
N ALA A 245 24.67 15.12 -7.02
CA ALA A 245 25.63 15.00 -8.11
C ALA A 245 27.02 15.47 -7.63
N VAL A 246 28.07 14.74 -7.98
CA VAL A 246 29.45 15.11 -7.61
C VAL A 246 30.00 16.18 -8.56
N PRO A 247 30.97 17.01 -8.13
CA PRO A 247 31.67 17.92 -9.04
C PRO A 247 32.12 17.23 -10.32
N GLY A 248 32.00 17.93 -11.44
CA GLY A 248 32.16 17.39 -12.79
C GLY A 248 30.89 16.81 -13.42
N SER A 249 29.83 16.56 -12.64
CA SER A 249 28.56 16.05 -13.14
C SER A 249 27.37 16.86 -12.61
N TYR A 250 26.24 16.79 -13.29
CA TYR A 250 25.00 17.49 -12.94
C TYR A 250 23.76 16.63 -13.18
N THR A 251 22.64 17.01 -12.58
CA THR A 251 21.32 16.45 -12.90
C THR A 251 20.32 17.55 -13.19
N PRO A 252 20.01 17.82 -14.47
CA PRO A 252 19.22 18.99 -14.84
C PRO A 252 17.73 18.88 -14.55
N ILE A 253 17.22 17.66 -14.36
CA ILE A 253 15.79 17.40 -14.17
C ILE A 253 15.55 16.54 -12.94
N SER A 254 14.30 16.53 -12.47
CA SER A 254 13.88 15.67 -11.36
C SER A 254 13.85 14.20 -11.76
N ALA A 255 13.83 13.32 -10.76
CA ALA A 255 13.69 11.87 -10.90
C ALA A 255 14.80 11.17 -11.71
N MET A 256 16.01 11.74 -11.74
CA MET A 256 17.12 11.09 -12.45
C MET A 256 17.67 9.89 -11.67
N PRO A 257 17.89 8.74 -12.33
CA PRO A 257 18.51 7.57 -11.72
C PRO A 257 20.04 7.67 -11.63
N GLY A 258 20.65 8.68 -12.23
CA GLY A 258 22.09 8.88 -12.30
C GLY A 258 22.46 10.30 -12.66
N VAL A 259 23.75 10.55 -12.85
CA VAL A 259 24.31 11.86 -13.17
C VAL A 259 24.72 11.97 -14.63
N VAL A 260 24.76 13.21 -15.14
CA VAL A 260 25.28 13.53 -16.48
C VAL A 260 26.63 14.23 -16.32
N PRO A 261 27.73 13.73 -16.92
CA PRO A 261 29.00 14.46 -16.94
C PRO A 261 28.87 15.80 -17.67
N ALA A 262 29.51 16.84 -17.17
CA ALA A 262 29.61 18.10 -17.91
C ALA A 262 30.35 17.86 -19.24
N PRO A 263 29.81 18.28 -20.40
CA PRO A 263 30.48 18.08 -21.69
C PRO A 263 31.75 18.94 -21.80
N PRO A 264 32.68 18.63 -22.71
CA PRO A 264 33.82 19.49 -23.01
C PRO A 264 33.37 20.93 -23.29
N GLY A 265 34.17 21.90 -22.86
CA GLY A 265 33.80 23.32 -22.83
C GLY A 265 33.01 23.77 -21.60
N TYR A 266 32.50 22.84 -20.78
CA TYR A 266 31.74 23.13 -19.57
C TYR A 266 32.27 22.37 -18.36
N PHE A 267 32.10 22.95 -17.17
CA PHE A 267 32.51 22.33 -15.91
C PHE A 267 31.44 22.50 -14.83
N VAL A 268 31.51 21.66 -13.79
CA VAL A 268 30.64 21.74 -12.60
C VAL A 268 31.50 21.74 -11.35
N SER A 269 31.57 22.88 -10.66
CA SER A 269 32.47 23.05 -9.52
C SER A 269 31.90 22.58 -8.18
N ALA A 270 30.58 22.51 -8.04
CA ALA A 270 29.91 22.21 -6.78
C ALA A 270 29.18 20.87 -6.81
N SER A 271 29.06 20.23 -5.64
CA SER A 271 28.15 19.09 -5.46
C SER A 271 26.70 19.55 -5.44
N GLY A 272 25.78 18.73 -5.94
CA GLY A 272 24.35 19.06 -5.93
C GLY A 272 23.93 20.02 -7.05
N SER A 273 24.72 20.15 -8.12
CA SER A 273 24.45 21.10 -9.19
C SER A 273 23.44 20.57 -10.21
N ALA A 274 22.42 21.38 -10.49
CA ALA A 274 21.45 21.14 -11.57
C ALA A 274 21.88 21.77 -12.91
N SER A 275 22.96 22.54 -12.92
CA SER A 275 23.44 23.29 -14.06
C SER A 275 24.95 23.12 -14.25
N ILE A 276 25.42 23.50 -15.43
CA ILE A 276 26.83 23.48 -15.84
C ILE A 276 27.31 24.91 -16.13
N THR A 277 28.60 25.17 -15.92
CA THR A 277 29.22 26.47 -16.16
C THR A 277 30.12 26.39 -17.40
N PRO A 278 29.94 27.26 -18.41
CA PRO A 278 30.87 27.30 -19.55
C PRO A 278 32.24 27.80 -19.12
N ALA A 279 33.31 27.30 -19.76
CA ALA A 279 34.64 27.88 -19.64
C ALA A 279 34.61 29.35 -20.06
N ALA A 280 35.16 30.25 -19.26
CA ALA A 280 35.24 31.67 -19.61
C ALA A 280 36.31 31.89 -20.70
N ALA A 281 36.26 33.02 -21.41
CA ALA A 281 37.35 33.40 -22.31
C ALA A 281 38.68 33.45 -21.54
N GLY A 282 39.76 32.96 -22.15
CA GLY A 282 41.04 32.75 -21.47
C GLY A 282 41.18 31.40 -20.74
N THR A 283 40.15 30.54 -20.80
CA THR A 283 40.14 29.20 -20.20
C THR A 283 39.46 28.18 -21.13
N TYR A 284 39.79 26.90 -20.97
CA TYR A 284 39.22 25.80 -21.74
C TYR A 284 38.93 24.57 -20.86
N VAL A 285 38.05 23.67 -21.34
CA VAL A 285 37.76 22.39 -20.68
C VAL A 285 37.86 21.23 -21.69
N PRO A 286 38.95 20.46 -21.69
CA PRO A 286 39.21 19.46 -22.73
C PRO A 286 38.40 18.17 -22.59
N THR A 287 38.04 17.81 -21.37
CA THR A 287 37.45 16.51 -21.07
C THR A 287 36.06 16.65 -20.47
N ALA A 288 35.17 15.72 -20.83
CA ALA A 288 33.89 15.59 -20.14
C ALA A 288 34.12 15.23 -18.66
N GLY A 289 33.21 15.66 -17.78
CA GLY A 289 33.31 15.36 -16.35
C GLY A 289 34.24 16.31 -15.56
N SER A 290 34.67 17.43 -16.16
CA SER A 290 35.61 18.35 -15.50
C SER A 290 34.91 19.21 -14.45
N TYR A 291 35.56 19.42 -13.31
CA TYR A 291 35.04 20.24 -12.20
C TYR A 291 35.57 21.69 -12.20
N ALA A 292 36.51 22.02 -13.09
CA ALA A 292 37.06 23.35 -13.25
C ALA A 292 37.49 23.58 -14.70
N ALA A 293 37.59 24.85 -15.11
CA ALA A 293 38.23 25.24 -16.34
C ALA A 293 39.76 25.37 -16.16
N THR A 294 40.51 25.06 -17.22
CA THR A 294 41.98 25.18 -17.25
C THR A 294 42.35 26.50 -17.93
N PRO A 295 43.21 27.34 -17.34
CA PRO A 295 43.72 28.53 -18.02
C PRO A 295 44.48 28.20 -19.30
N ASP A 296 44.38 29.07 -20.30
CA ASP A 296 45.12 28.89 -21.55
C ASP A 296 46.64 28.93 -21.28
N PRO A 297 47.43 27.99 -21.83
CA PRO A 297 48.88 28.04 -21.74
C PRO A 297 49.43 29.19 -22.60
N ALA A 298 50.63 29.68 -22.28
CA ALA A 298 51.30 30.71 -23.06
C ALA A 298 51.38 30.33 -24.57
N GLY A 299 51.09 31.29 -25.45
CA GLY A 299 51.06 31.08 -26.90
C GLY A 299 49.72 30.56 -27.45
N ARG A 300 48.75 30.24 -26.59
CA ARG A 300 47.41 29.81 -26.99
C ARG A 300 46.33 30.66 -26.33
N TYR A 301 45.14 30.67 -26.93
CA TYR A 301 44.01 31.46 -26.43
C TYR A 301 42.66 30.80 -26.73
N SER A 302 41.67 31.13 -25.90
CA SER A 302 40.27 30.72 -26.01
C SER A 302 39.40 31.99 -26.06
N PRO A 303 39.10 32.53 -27.26
CA PRO A 303 38.51 33.88 -27.39
C PRO A 303 37.01 33.96 -27.04
N ILE A 304 36.32 32.82 -26.95
CA ILE A 304 34.89 32.76 -26.66
C ILE A 304 34.62 31.81 -25.49
N THR A 305 33.47 31.96 -24.85
CA THR A 305 33.05 31.07 -23.77
C THR A 305 32.68 29.67 -24.28
N GLY A 306 32.86 28.66 -23.45
CA GLY A 306 32.47 27.28 -23.77
C GLY A 306 33.47 26.50 -24.63
N MET A 307 34.73 26.93 -24.74
CA MET A 307 35.71 26.24 -25.57
C MET A 307 36.25 24.97 -24.93
N ALA A 308 36.25 23.88 -25.72
CA ALA A 308 36.80 22.60 -25.33
C ALA A 308 38.33 22.50 -25.53
N GLY A 309 38.96 23.49 -26.14
CA GLY A 309 40.38 23.48 -26.40
C GLY A 309 40.87 24.87 -26.77
N THR A 310 42.17 25.07 -26.69
CA THR A 310 42.80 26.35 -27.03
C THR A 310 43.22 26.35 -28.50
N ILE A 311 43.14 27.51 -29.12
CA ILE A 311 43.69 27.73 -30.45
C ILE A 311 45.07 28.39 -30.32
N ALA A 312 45.99 28.06 -31.21
CA ALA A 312 47.25 28.78 -31.31
C ALA A 312 46.96 30.18 -31.83
N ALA A 313 47.61 31.20 -31.25
CA ALA A 313 47.55 32.56 -31.79
C ALA A 313 48.31 32.59 -33.11
N GLY A 314 47.62 32.29 -34.23
CA GLY A 314 48.09 32.34 -35.63
C GLY A 314 49.41 31.62 -35.95
N ASP A 315 49.98 30.91 -34.99
CA ASP A 315 51.32 30.34 -35.02
C ASP A 315 51.16 28.81 -35.05
N LEU A 316 51.22 28.26 -36.27
CA LEU A 316 51.04 26.83 -36.55
C LEU A 316 52.27 26.02 -36.14
N ASN A 317 53.41 26.67 -35.88
CA ASN A 317 54.67 26.04 -35.56
C ASN A 317 55.09 26.22 -34.08
N ASN A 318 54.35 27.03 -33.32
CA ASN A 318 54.47 27.27 -31.89
C ASN A 318 55.79 27.97 -31.48
N ASP A 319 56.33 28.85 -32.33
CA ASP A 319 57.52 29.69 -32.11
C ASP A 319 57.26 31.05 -31.44
N GLY A 320 55.98 31.40 -31.27
CA GLY A 320 55.51 32.65 -30.67
C GLY A 320 55.19 33.78 -31.65
N ILE A 321 55.23 33.56 -32.98
CA ILE A 321 55.02 34.58 -34.02
C ILE A 321 54.03 34.06 -35.09
N VAL A 322 53.00 34.86 -35.43
CA VAL A 322 52.14 34.60 -36.60
C VAL A 322 52.86 35.03 -37.87
N SER A 323 53.44 34.08 -38.61
CA SER A 323 54.11 34.37 -39.87
C SER A 323 53.12 34.48 -41.04
N GLN A 324 53.50 35.22 -42.10
CA GLN A 324 52.73 35.30 -43.35
C GLN A 324 52.46 33.91 -43.94
N ALA A 325 53.40 32.97 -43.80
CA ALA A 325 53.23 31.60 -44.27
C ALA A 325 52.11 30.86 -43.51
N GLU A 326 51.94 31.12 -42.22
CA GLU A 326 50.90 30.49 -41.41
C GLU A 326 49.53 31.09 -41.70
N LEU A 327 49.48 32.40 -41.96
CA LEU A 327 48.29 33.07 -42.51
C LEU A 327 47.92 32.49 -43.89
N ASP A 328 48.90 32.28 -44.78
CA ASP A 328 48.70 31.72 -46.12
C ASP A 328 48.25 30.24 -46.08
N ILE A 329 48.68 29.46 -45.07
CA ILE A 329 48.22 28.07 -44.83
C ILE A 329 46.75 28.03 -44.39
N VAL A 330 46.32 28.99 -43.57
CA VAL A 330 44.90 29.16 -43.21
C VAL A 330 44.09 29.56 -44.44
N LEU A 331 44.63 30.45 -45.29
CA LEU A 331 44.01 30.91 -46.54
C LEU A 331 43.99 29.84 -47.66
N THR A 332 44.84 28.83 -47.63
CA THR A 332 44.90 27.76 -48.65
C THR A 332 43.97 26.58 -48.36
N ASN A 333 43.56 26.37 -47.11
CA ASN A 333 42.47 25.42 -46.75
C ASN A 333 41.06 26.03 -46.92
N TYR A 334 40.99 27.27 -47.41
CA TYR A 334 39.76 28.03 -47.62
C TYR A 334 39.06 27.59 -48.92
N TRP A 335 37.81 27.16 -48.82
CA TRP A 335 37.00 26.82 -50.00
C TRP A 335 36.44 28.10 -50.65
N PRO A 336 36.49 28.25 -51.99
CA PRO A 336 36.05 29.46 -52.69
C PRO A 336 34.57 29.86 -52.56
N TYR A 337 33.73 29.04 -51.90
CA TYR A 337 32.27 29.23 -51.84
C TYR A 337 31.64 29.06 -50.45
N SER A 338 32.41 29.06 -49.36
CA SER A 338 31.83 29.20 -48.01
C SER A 338 31.34 30.64 -47.81
N PRO A 339 30.11 30.89 -47.30
CA PRO A 339 29.44 32.17 -47.52
C PRO A 339 29.83 33.25 -46.52
N TRP A 340 31.12 33.45 -46.20
CA TRP A 340 31.60 34.68 -45.56
C TRP A 340 33.04 34.98 -45.97
N LEU A 341 33.28 36.25 -46.35
CA LEU A 341 34.54 36.92 -46.72
C LEU A 341 34.94 36.83 -48.21
N SER A 342 34.82 37.97 -48.91
CA SER A 342 35.48 38.22 -50.20
C SER A 342 36.36 39.45 -50.06
N MET A 343 37.66 39.29 -50.28
CA MET A 343 38.63 40.38 -50.37
C MET A 343 39.01 40.59 -51.84
N THR A 344 38.81 41.79 -52.36
CA THR A 344 39.56 42.22 -53.54
C THR A 344 39.91 43.71 -53.48
N ASN A 345 41.18 43.94 -53.79
CA ASN A 345 41.82 45.19 -54.13
C ASN A 345 41.00 45.98 -55.18
N PHE A 346 40.52 47.17 -54.84
CA PHE A 346 40.04 48.13 -55.85
C PHE A 346 41.19 49.06 -56.23
N GLY A 347 41.97 48.61 -57.21
CA GLY A 347 42.81 49.51 -57.99
C GLY A 347 41.92 50.45 -58.79
N THR A 348 41.69 51.65 -58.28
CA THR A 348 42.01 52.95 -58.93
C THR A 348 41.29 54.09 -58.21
N GLN A 349 42.08 55.09 -57.80
CA GLN A 349 41.73 56.48 -57.45
C GLN A 349 41.74 56.97 -55.99
N CYS A 350 41.95 56.16 -54.94
CA CYS A 350 42.11 56.73 -53.59
C CYS A 350 43.11 55.91 -52.75
N GLY A 351 44.33 56.45 -52.56
CA GLY A 351 45.40 55.81 -51.80
C GLY A 351 45.25 55.97 -50.29
N GLY A 352 44.47 55.09 -49.66
CA GLY A 352 44.43 54.94 -48.20
C GLY A 352 44.00 53.52 -47.80
N GLU A 353 44.72 52.91 -46.85
CA GLU A 353 44.42 51.60 -46.26
C GLU A 353 43.33 51.69 -45.18
N PHE A 354 42.42 50.72 -45.12
CA PHE A 354 41.38 50.61 -44.08
C PHE A 354 41.18 49.14 -43.66
N GLN A 355 40.91 48.89 -42.36
CA GLN A 355 40.69 47.55 -41.78
C GLN A 355 39.44 47.51 -40.88
N PHE A 356 38.79 46.34 -40.80
CA PHE A 356 37.56 46.07 -40.05
C PHE A 356 37.45 44.58 -39.60
N ALA A 357 36.84 44.27 -38.44
CA ALA A 357 36.46 42.93 -37.91
C ALA A 357 35.11 42.87 -37.11
N LEU A 358 34.09 42.09 -37.51
CA LEU A 358 32.84 41.96 -36.72
C LEU A 358 32.22 40.55 -36.71
N THR A 359 31.58 40.30 -35.57
CA THR A 359 31.11 39.06 -34.91
C THR A 359 29.79 38.46 -35.44
N ASN A 360 29.49 37.21 -35.04
CA ASN A 360 28.36 36.37 -35.41
C ASN A 360 27.09 36.48 -34.51
N ALA A 361 26.85 37.61 -33.83
CA ALA A 361 25.63 37.78 -33.03
C ALA A 361 24.41 38.12 -33.90
N THR A 362 23.37 37.28 -33.90
CA THR A 362 22.09 37.56 -34.57
C THR A 362 21.08 38.18 -33.59
N GLY A 363 20.49 39.33 -33.96
CA GLY A 363 19.31 39.91 -33.27
C GLY A 363 19.43 41.35 -32.75
N TRP A 364 20.38 42.17 -33.21
CA TRP A 364 20.64 43.50 -32.65
C TRP A 364 20.62 44.58 -33.74
N ASP A 365 19.76 45.60 -33.58
CA ASP A 365 19.61 46.73 -34.52
C ASP A 365 20.46 47.93 -34.06
N PHE A 366 21.35 48.44 -34.93
CA PHE A 366 22.11 49.68 -34.68
C PHE A 366 21.80 50.76 -35.73
N SER A 367 21.95 52.02 -35.36
CA SER A 367 21.70 53.20 -36.22
C SER A 367 22.98 53.98 -36.51
N VAL A 368 23.21 54.37 -37.78
CA VAL A 368 24.40 55.15 -38.18
C VAL A 368 24.03 56.60 -38.44
N LEU A 369 24.83 57.50 -37.85
CA LEU A 369 24.70 58.95 -37.97
C LEU A 369 26.01 59.53 -38.52
N VAL A 370 25.90 60.54 -39.38
CA VAL A 370 27.07 61.30 -39.90
C VAL A 370 27.04 62.74 -39.42
N SER A 371 28.22 63.30 -39.17
CA SER A 371 28.37 64.74 -38.96
C SER A 371 29.64 65.29 -39.60
N THR A 372 29.56 66.57 -39.98
CA THR A 372 30.69 67.36 -40.47
C THR A 372 31.33 68.20 -39.36
N ASN A 373 30.87 68.13 -38.11
CA ASN A 373 31.58 68.63 -36.93
C ASN A 373 31.12 67.90 -35.63
N LEU A 374 31.96 67.82 -34.60
CA LEU A 374 31.66 67.06 -33.36
C LEU A 374 30.60 67.67 -32.43
N SER A 375 29.76 68.61 -32.90
CA SER A 375 28.76 69.25 -32.02
C SER A 375 27.57 68.32 -31.72
N THR A 376 26.91 68.52 -30.57
CA THR A 376 25.82 67.65 -30.09
C THR A 376 24.51 67.77 -30.87
N THR A 377 24.39 68.73 -31.79
CA THR A 377 23.11 69.09 -32.44
C THR A 377 23.06 68.87 -33.96
N ASN A 378 24.16 68.46 -34.62
CA ASN A 378 24.23 68.34 -36.08
C ASN A 378 24.50 66.89 -36.55
N TRP A 379 23.64 65.94 -36.17
CA TRP A 379 23.75 64.54 -36.59
C TRP A 379 22.59 64.15 -37.51
N ASN A 380 22.89 63.79 -38.75
CA ASN A 380 21.88 63.33 -39.72
C ASN A 380 21.80 61.80 -39.71
N PHE A 381 20.58 61.27 -39.62
CA PHE A 381 20.31 59.83 -39.64
C PHE A 381 20.41 59.28 -41.06
N LEU A 382 21.24 58.25 -41.25
CA LEU A 382 21.48 57.65 -42.57
C LEU A 382 20.86 56.25 -42.73
N GLY A 383 20.20 55.73 -41.69
CA GLY A 383 19.53 54.42 -41.70
C GLY A 383 20.01 53.48 -40.58
N THR A 384 19.34 52.34 -40.46
CA THR A 384 19.79 51.21 -39.64
C THR A 384 20.98 50.56 -40.33
N ALA A 385 22.08 50.37 -39.59
CA ALA A 385 23.25 49.68 -40.10
C ALA A 385 23.57 48.47 -39.23
N PHE A 386 23.76 47.34 -39.89
CA PHE A 386 24.57 46.26 -39.36
C PHE A 386 26.05 46.72 -39.44
N PRO A 387 26.89 46.31 -38.49
CA PRO A 387 27.76 47.16 -37.62
C PRO A 387 28.95 47.90 -38.29
N VAL A 388 29.37 49.06 -37.74
CA VAL A 388 30.39 50.00 -38.32
C VAL A 388 31.41 50.57 -37.28
N TYR A 389 32.63 50.93 -37.72
CA TYR A 389 33.85 51.22 -36.95
C TYR A 389 34.39 52.65 -37.22
N GLN A 390 35.45 53.06 -36.51
CA GLN A 390 36.05 54.41 -36.55
C GLN A 390 37.40 54.45 -37.32
N PHE A 391 37.67 55.56 -38.02
CA PHE A 391 38.87 55.80 -38.86
C PHE A 391 39.58 57.13 -38.59
N THR A 392 40.88 57.17 -38.90
CA THR A 392 41.70 58.38 -39.03
C THR A 392 42.20 58.48 -40.47
N ASP A 393 42.02 59.63 -41.11
CA ASP A 393 42.53 59.93 -42.47
C ASP A 393 43.84 60.75 -42.36
N PRO A 394 45.01 60.18 -42.67
CA PRO A 394 46.29 60.89 -42.61
C PRO A 394 46.57 61.80 -43.82
N ALA A 395 45.71 61.84 -44.85
CA ALA A 395 45.92 62.61 -46.08
C ALA A 395 45.08 63.91 -46.16
N ALA A 396 44.43 64.34 -45.07
CA ALA A 396 43.65 65.58 -45.05
C ALA A 396 44.53 66.83 -45.19
N THR A 397 44.75 67.31 -46.43
CA THR A 397 45.36 68.62 -46.69
C THR A 397 44.32 69.75 -46.68
N ASN A 398 44.62 70.80 -45.88
CA ASN A 398 44.07 72.15 -45.88
C ASN A 398 42.54 72.34 -45.81
N GLY A 399 42.02 72.34 -44.58
CA GLY A 399 40.93 73.26 -44.19
C GLY A 399 39.48 72.75 -44.24
N ALA A 400 39.21 71.46 -44.49
CA ALA A 400 37.85 70.89 -44.40
C ALA A 400 37.73 69.88 -43.25
N PRO A 401 36.55 69.77 -42.59
CA PRO A 401 36.45 69.11 -41.28
C PRO A 401 36.53 67.58 -41.38
N GLN A 402 37.28 67.01 -40.44
CA GLN A 402 37.31 65.58 -40.12
C GLN A 402 35.88 65.06 -39.94
N ARG A 403 35.51 64.00 -40.65
CA ARG A 403 34.21 63.35 -40.50
C ARG A 403 34.32 62.29 -39.41
N PHE A 404 33.42 62.35 -38.44
CA PHE A 404 33.41 61.46 -37.29
C PHE A 404 32.19 60.54 -37.37
N TYR A 405 32.44 59.26 -37.14
CA TYR A 405 31.42 58.21 -37.15
C TYR A 405 31.32 57.62 -35.74
N ARG A 406 30.12 57.49 -35.20
CA ARG A 406 29.87 56.81 -33.91
C ARG A 406 28.68 55.86 -34.04
N LEU A 407 28.80 54.69 -33.44
CA LEU A 407 27.66 53.83 -33.15
C LEU A 407 26.92 54.42 -31.94
N ARG A 408 25.60 54.60 -32.07
CA ARG A 408 24.75 55.00 -30.93
C ARG A 408 23.77 53.87 -30.65
N TRP A 409 23.80 53.37 -29.42
CA TRP A 409 22.73 52.54 -28.84
C TRP A 409 21.46 53.39 -28.66
N PRO A 410 20.24 52.86 -28.81
CA PRO A 410 19.07 53.56 -28.31
C PRO A 410 19.13 53.68 -26.79
#